data_AF-A0AA35LJB0-F1
#
_entry.id   AF-A0AA35LJB0-F1
#
_cell.length_a   1.000
_cell.length_b   1.000
_cell.length_c   1.000
_cell.angle_alpha   90.00
_cell.angle_beta   90.00
_cell.angle_gamma   90.00
#
_symmetry.space_group_name_H-M   'P 1'
#
loop_
_entity.id
_entity.type
_entity.pdbx_description
1 polymer ?
#
loop_
_entity_poly.entity_id
_entity_poly.type
_entity_poly.pdbx_seq_one_letter_code
_entity_poly.pdbx_strand_id
1 'polypeptide(L)'
;MYQWDPYFRFPSRMIATAVLLFVSLYTFVVGEFIVSKFIFDTLKNLKTLLDQLLQSSPGELEETMALSKSFGEFNTVVEGVWICTTVASSVMSVAYVLLMLACYRKHIKKLRAGKKCYFLTESESETVPSTQCVLALGRFTAYQIAYIIWGYVIMHLMQFVAGMILVYVIILPMVHGEWAKLLDKWGTVILSFVLVMLLRRLELFAGSRVFLQPKISPKDDQRPLALDNRKAFVNFSYFLFFHSVVVGLFSCLMRVLRSTVLGAFLIGRLDRPVMPKGFEGCDKAHTSWVAMLLMDHYHSNPILVCFCHILDTKIRQRQWQKVNGPTENTDMREIALCCPSRRSFDRPIGALGSSCLICGLYVDCRDAVPDGATTKAAQVILAESCIY
;
A
#
# COMPACT_ATOMS: atom_id res chain seq x y z
N MET A 1 2.42 -11.41 2.83
CA MET A 1 2.28 -12.36 3.95
C MET A 1 2.79 -11.69 5.22
N TYR A 2 1.94 -11.54 6.25
CA TYR A 2 2.34 -10.92 7.52
C TYR A 2 3.24 -11.89 8.29
N GLN A 3 4.50 -11.52 8.53
CA GLN A 3 5.43 -12.32 9.32
C GLN A 3 5.35 -11.85 10.77
N TRP A 4 4.88 -12.67 11.69
CA TRP A 4 4.82 -12.32 13.11
C TRP A 4 6.23 -12.07 13.67
N ASP A 5 6.39 -11.06 14.52
CA ASP A 5 7.66 -10.76 15.22
C ASP A 5 7.33 -10.31 16.65
N PRO A 6 7.72 -11.10 17.65
CA PRO A 6 7.38 -10.83 19.05
C PRO A 6 8.05 -9.57 19.59
N TYR A 7 9.14 -9.11 18.97
CA TYR A 7 9.92 -7.97 19.46
C TYR A 7 9.46 -6.63 18.87
N PHE A 8 8.54 -6.64 17.90
CA PHE A 8 8.01 -5.42 17.31
C PHE A 8 6.71 -5.00 17.99
N ARG A 9 6.72 -3.83 18.63
CA ARG A 9 5.52 -3.19 19.19
C ARG A 9 5.06 -2.05 18.27
N PHE A 10 3.76 -2.03 17.97
CA PHE A 10 3.15 -0.91 17.26
C PHE A 10 2.98 0.29 18.21
N PRO A 11 3.09 1.54 17.72
CA PRO A 11 2.69 2.69 18.50
C PRO A 11 1.20 2.62 18.86
N SER A 12 0.85 3.08 20.05
CA SER A 12 -0.52 3.16 20.56
C SER A 12 -1.46 3.84 19.57
N ARG A 13 -1.01 4.94 18.94
CA ARG A 13 -1.74 5.68 17.90
C ARG A 13 -2.15 4.80 16.72
N MET A 14 -1.26 3.94 16.23
CA MET A 14 -1.56 3.08 15.07
C MET A 14 -2.61 2.02 15.40
N ILE A 15 -2.54 1.45 16.60
CA ILE A 15 -3.54 0.49 17.09
C ILE A 15 -4.90 1.19 17.28
N ALA A 16 -4.90 2.36 17.95
CA ALA A 16 -6.11 3.16 18.15
C ALA A 16 -6.76 3.53 16.81
N THR A 17 -5.96 3.94 15.81
CA THR A 17 -6.45 4.26 14.46
C THR A 17 -7.07 3.03 13.80
N ALA A 18 -6.46 1.84 13.91
CA ALA A 18 -7.04 0.62 13.35
C ALA A 18 -8.37 0.25 14.00
N VAL A 19 -8.49 0.37 15.33
CA VAL A 19 -9.75 0.14 16.05
C VAL A 19 -10.83 1.14 15.61
N LEU A 20 -10.49 2.43 15.54
CA LEU A 20 -11.40 3.46 15.06
C LEU A 20 -11.84 3.23 13.61
N LEU A 21 -10.94 2.76 12.74
CA LEU A 21 -11.29 2.39 11.38
C LEU A 21 -12.31 1.26 11.34
N PHE A 22 -12.12 0.19 12.13
CA PHE A 22 -13.09 -0.91 12.19
C PHE A 22 -14.45 -0.44 12.69
N VAL A 23 -14.49 0.36 13.76
CA VAL A 23 -15.75 0.92 14.28
C VAL A 23 -16.43 1.81 13.24
N SER A 24 -15.68 2.73 12.61
CA SER A 24 -16.22 3.63 11.59
C SER A 24 -16.76 2.90 10.36
N LEU A 25 -16.03 1.87 9.89
CA LEU A 25 -16.45 1.04 8.77
C LEU A 25 -17.71 0.25 9.12
N TYR A 26 -17.75 -0.34 10.31
CA TYR A 26 -18.92 -1.07 10.80
C TYR A 26 -20.15 -0.18 10.86
N THR A 27 -20.06 1.00 11.49
CA THR A 27 -21.18 1.94 11.58
C THR A 27 -21.64 2.39 10.19
N PHE A 28 -20.71 2.64 9.26
CA PHE A 28 -21.05 3.05 7.90
C PHE A 28 -21.76 1.94 7.10
N VAL A 29 -21.22 0.71 7.12
CA VAL A 29 -21.79 -0.44 6.40
C VAL A 29 -23.17 -0.81 6.95
N VAL A 30 -23.35 -0.79 8.28
CA VAL A 30 -24.66 -1.04 8.90
C VAL A 30 -25.66 0.07 8.52
N GLY A 31 -25.22 1.33 8.53
CA GLY A 31 -26.04 2.46 8.09
C GLY A 31 -26.48 2.32 6.63
N GLU A 32 -25.55 1.97 5.74
CA GLU A 32 -25.85 1.68 4.33
C GLU A 32 -26.88 0.55 4.20
N PHE A 33 -26.69 -0.56 4.91
CA PHE A 33 -27.62 -1.69 4.86
C PHE A 33 -29.05 -1.32 5.29
N ILE A 34 -29.20 -0.50 6.35
CA ILE A 34 -30.50 -0.02 6.83
C ILE A 34 -31.16 0.86 5.76
N VAL A 35 -30.41 1.82 5.20
CA VAL A 35 -30.92 2.73 4.17
C VAL A 35 -31.30 1.96 2.91
N SER A 36 -30.46 1.02 2.46
CA SER A 36 -30.74 0.18 1.30
C SER A 36 -32.00 -0.65 1.49
N LYS A 37 -32.19 -1.28 2.66
CA LYS A 37 -33.44 -2.00 2.96
C LYS A 37 -34.66 -1.10 2.88
N PHE A 38 -34.60 0.07 3.51
CA PHE A 38 -35.70 1.03 3.47
C PHE A 38 -36.06 1.45 2.03
N ILE A 39 -35.05 1.70 1.19
CA ILE A 39 -35.24 2.03 -0.22
C ILE A 39 -35.88 0.86 -0.99
N PHE A 40 -35.37 -0.36 -0.83
CA PHE A 40 -35.92 -1.53 -1.54
C PHE A 40 -37.33 -1.89 -1.07
N ASP A 41 -37.64 -1.73 0.22
CA ASP A 41 -38.98 -1.94 0.76
C ASP A 41 -39.95 -0.89 0.18
N THR A 42 -39.52 0.38 0.08
CA THR A 42 -40.30 1.43 -0.56
C THR A 42 -40.54 1.15 -2.05
N LEU A 43 -39.52 0.67 -2.77
CA LEU A 43 -39.64 0.28 -4.18
C LEU A 43 -40.58 -0.91 -4.38
N LYS A 44 -40.56 -1.90 -3.47
CA LYS A 44 -41.50 -3.03 -3.47
C LYS A 44 -42.93 -2.55 -3.22
N ASN A 45 -43.14 -1.65 -2.26
CA ASN A 45 -44.46 -1.08 -2.00
C ASN A 45 -44.97 -0.28 -3.21
N LEU A 46 -44.12 0.55 -3.82
CA LEU A 46 -44.47 1.29 -5.05
C LEU A 46 -44.88 0.34 -6.18
N LYS A 47 -44.16 -0.77 -6.36
CA LYS A 47 -44.53 -1.80 -7.33
C LYS A 47 -45.90 -2.40 -7.02
N THR A 48 -46.19 -2.75 -5.77
CA THR A 48 -47.49 -3.33 -5.41
C THR A 48 -48.65 -2.35 -5.65
N LEU A 49 -48.44 -1.05 -5.43
CA LEU A 49 -49.43 -0.02 -5.74
C LEU A 49 -49.65 0.12 -7.24
N LEU A 50 -48.57 0.06 -8.03
CA LEU A 50 -48.64 0.08 -9.49
C LEU A 50 -49.44 -1.13 -10.02
N ASP A 51 -49.19 -2.32 -9.49
CA ASP A 51 -49.90 -3.55 -9.84
C ASP A 51 -51.40 -3.48 -9.48
N GLN A 52 -51.75 -2.83 -8.36
CA GLN A 52 -53.15 -2.59 -7.97
C GLN A 52 -53.85 -1.58 -8.88
N LEU A 53 -53.18 -0.48 -9.26
CA LEU A 53 -53.75 0.48 -10.22
C LEU A 53 -53.99 -0.16 -11.59
N LEU A 54 -53.08 -1.02 -12.04
CA LEU A 54 -53.19 -1.78 -13.28
C LEU A 54 -54.45 -2.65 -13.33
N GLN A 55 -54.84 -3.26 -12.22
CA GLN A 55 -56.08 -4.07 -12.14
C GLN A 55 -57.36 -3.21 -12.23
N SER A 56 -57.27 -1.92 -11.93
CA SER A 56 -58.42 -1.01 -11.92
C SER A 56 -58.69 -0.30 -13.26
N SER A 57 -57.74 -0.30 -14.20
CA SER A 57 -57.85 0.38 -15.50
C SER A 57 -57.62 -0.58 -16.68
N PRO A 58 -58.68 -1.05 -17.37
CA PRO A 58 -58.57 -2.07 -18.41
C PRO A 58 -58.11 -1.54 -19.80
N GLY A 59 -57.96 -0.23 -19.99
CA GLY A 59 -57.82 0.39 -21.32
C GLY A 59 -56.41 0.42 -21.93
N GLU A 60 -55.35 0.39 -21.12
CA GLU A 60 -53.93 0.49 -21.56
C GLU A 60 -53.07 -0.65 -20.99
N LEU A 61 -53.66 -1.85 -20.92
CA LEU A 61 -53.20 -2.96 -20.09
C LEU A 61 -51.86 -3.57 -20.56
N GLU A 62 -51.56 -3.57 -21.86
CA GLU A 62 -50.41 -4.34 -22.40
C GLU A 62 -49.06 -3.63 -22.20
N GLU A 63 -48.97 -2.34 -22.53
CA GLU A 63 -47.72 -1.56 -22.40
C GLU A 63 -47.37 -1.31 -20.92
N THR A 64 -48.37 -1.04 -20.09
CA THR A 64 -48.20 -0.83 -18.64
C THR A 64 -47.86 -2.12 -17.89
N MET A 65 -48.37 -3.27 -18.33
CA MET A 65 -48.02 -4.58 -17.76
C MET A 65 -46.58 -4.99 -18.11
N ALA A 66 -46.14 -4.74 -19.35
CA ALA A 66 -44.74 -4.95 -19.74
C ALA A 66 -43.79 -4.07 -18.90
N LEU A 67 -44.19 -2.82 -18.63
CA LEU A 67 -43.44 -1.89 -17.81
C LEU A 67 -43.36 -2.34 -16.34
N SER A 68 -44.46 -2.80 -15.73
CA SER A 68 -44.43 -3.33 -14.35
C SER A 68 -43.54 -4.57 -14.24
N LYS A 69 -43.60 -5.49 -15.22
CA LYS A 69 -42.75 -6.68 -15.24
C LYS A 69 -41.26 -6.32 -15.34
N SER A 70 -40.91 -5.44 -16.28
CA SER A 70 -39.54 -4.94 -16.46
C SER A 70 -39.02 -4.24 -15.20
N PHE A 71 -39.85 -3.40 -14.57
CA PHE A 71 -39.51 -2.74 -13.33
C PHE A 71 -39.26 -3.73 -12.18
N GLY A 72 -40.06 -4.80 -12.12
CA GLY A 72 -39.88 -5.89 -11.16
C GLY A 72 -38.57 -6.66 -11.31
N GLU A 73 -38.22 -7.00 -12.54
CA GLU A 73 -36.96 -7.68 -12.86
C GLU A 73 -35.76 -6.78 -12.56
N PHE A 74 -35.83 -5.49 -12.95
CA PHE A 74 -34.80 -4.49 -12.63
C PHE A 74 -34.59 -4.35 -11.12
N ASN A 75 -35.67 -4.19 -10.34
CA ASN A 75 -35.56 -4.02 -8.89
C ASN A 75 -34.90 -5.23 -8.21
N THR A 76 -35.26 -6.44 -8.65
CA THR A 76 -34.67 -7.69 -8.12
C THR A 76 -33.18 -7.78 -8.44
N VAL A 77 -32.78 -7.42 -9.66
CA VAL A 77 -31.37 -7.40 -10.08
C VAL A 77 -30.57 -6.35 -9.29
N VAL A 78 -31.10 -5.13 -9.16
CA VAL A 78 -30.44 -4.06 -8.41
C VAL A 78 -30.25 -4.43 -6.94
N GLU A 79 -31.28 -4.99 -6.30
CA GLU A 79 -31.21 -5.46 -4.90
C GLU A 79 -30.12 -6.53 -4.73
N GLY A 80 -30.09 -7.54 -5.60
CA GLY A 80 -29.09 -8.60 -5.56
C GLY A 80 -27.66 -8.09 -5.78
N VAL A 81 -27.45 -7.26 -6.81
CA VAL A 81 -26.12 -6.70 -7.12
C VAL A 81 -25.64 -5.80 -5.99
N TRP A 82 -26.49 -4.91 -5.49
CA TRP A 82 -26.14 -3.98 -4.41
C TRP A 82 -25.68 -4.71 -3.14
N ILE A 83 -26.41 -5.74 -2.72
CA ILE A 83 -26.03 -6.56 -1.54
C ILE A 83 -24.70 -7.27 -1.80
N CYS A 84 -24.52 -7.91 -2.96
CA CYS A 84 -23.27 -8.59 -3.30
C CYS A 84 -22.07 -7.64 -3.30
N THR A 85 -22.23 -6.42 -3.84
CA THR A 85 -21.15 -5.45 -3.91
C THR A 85 -20.86 -4.80 -2.56
N THR A 86 -21.86 -4.63 -1.69
CA THR A 86 -21.66 -4.18 -0.30
C THR A 86 -20.82 -5.19 0.50
N VAL A 87 -21.09 -6.49 0.33
CA VAL A 87 -20.29 -7.54 0.97
C VAL A 87 -18.87 -7.56 0.39
N ALA A 88 -18.71 -7.46 -0.92
CA ALA A 88 -17.39 -7.44 -1.56
C ALA A 88 -16.55 -6.22 -1.14
N SER A 89 -17.15 -5.02 -1.12
CA SER A 89 -16.47 -3.77 -0.73
C SER A 89 -16.09 -3.75 0.74
N SER A 90 -16.93 -4.30 1.62
CA SER A 90 -16.65 -4.39 3.07
C SER A 90 -15.51 -5.38 3.38
N VAL A 91 -15.48 -6.54 2.72
CA VAL A 91 -14.35 -7.48 2.86
C VAL A 91 -13.04 -6.83 2.37
N MET A 92 -13.09 -6.08 1.27
CA MET A 92 -11.93 -5.37 0.74
C MET A 92 -11.45 -4.24 1.68
N SER A 93 -12.36 -3.46 2.27
CA SER A 93 -11.99 -2.39 3.19
C SER A 93 -11.38 -2.94 4.49
N VAL A 94 -11.92 -4.03 5.03
CA VAL A 94 -11.32 -4.76 6.17
C VAL A 94 -9.91 -5.26 5.81
N ALA A 95 -9.74 -5.86 4.63
CA ALA A 95 -8.44 -6.30 4.16
C ALA A 95 -7.44 -5.13 4.02
N TYR A 96 -7.90 -3.93 3.64
CA TYR A 96 -7.07 -2.74 3.57
C TYR A 96 -6.60 -2.25 4.94
N VAL A 97 -7.46 -2.27 5.96
CA VAL A 97 -7.06 -1.92 7.33
C VAL A 97 -5.98 -2.88 7.85
N LEU A 98 -6.14 -4.19 7.62
CA LEU A 98 -5.13 -5.19 8.00
C LEU A 98 -3.82 -5.02 7.22
N LEU A 99 -3.92 -4.74 5.92
CA LEU A 99 -2.76 -4.51 5.07
C LEU A 99 -2.02 -3.22 5.45
N MET A 100 -2.74 -2.17 5.88
CA MET A 100 -2.14 -0.93 6.37
C MET A 100 -1.22 -1.21 7.56
N LEU A 101 -1.65 -2.01 8.55
CA LEU A 101 -0.81 -2.40 9.69
C LEU A 101 0.42 -3.21 9.26
N ALA A 102 0.24 -4.15 8.32
CA ALA A 102 1.35 -4.94 7.78
C ALA A 102 2.36 -4.05 7.01
N CYS A 103 1.87 -3.10 6.21
CA CYS A 103 2.67 -2.14 5.47
C CYS A 103 3.42 -1.18 6.40
N TYR A 104 2.75 -0.63 7.42
CA TYR A 104 3.38 0.23 8.43
C TYR A 104 4.63 -0.42 9.00
N ARG A 105 4.49 -1.66 9.49
CA ARG A 105 5.60 -2.41 10.08
C ARG A 105 6.73 -2.67 9.08
N LYS A 106 6.41 -3.00 7.84
CA LYS A 106 7.41 -3.19 6.78
C LYS A 106 8.16 -1.90 6.47
N HIS A 107 7.45 -0.77 6.43
CA HIS A 107 8.02 0.54 6.09
C HIS A 107 8.92 1.06 7.21
N ILE A 108 8.46 1.04 8.47
CA ILE A 108 9.27 1.53 9.59
C ILE A 108 10.55 0.71 9.80
N LYS A 109 10.51 -0.62 9.58
CA LYS A 109 11.70 -1.47 9.65
C LYS A 109 12.72 -1.13 8.56
N LYS A 110 12.26 -0.91 7.32
CA LYS A 110 13.12 -0.50 6.21
C LYS A 110 13.72 0.90 6.44
N LEU A 111 12.91 1.82 6.96
CA LEU A 111 13.34 3.17 7.30
C LEU A 111 14.42 3.15 8.38
N ARG A 112 14.23 2.36 9.45
CA ARG A 112 15.25 2.15 10.51
C ARG A 112 16.53 1.49 10.00
N ALA A 113 16.46 0.68 8.96
CA ALA A 113 17.64 0.07 8.31
C ALA A 113 18.36 1.02 7.33
N GLY A 114 17.92 2.28 7.21
CA GLY A 114 18.50 3.26 6.29
C GLY A 114 18.15 3.04 4.80
N LYS A 115 17.26 2.10 4.49
CA LYS A 115 16.84 1.78 3.10
C LYS A 115 15.73 2.74 2.64
N LYS A 116 16.09 4.02 2.44
CA LYS A 116 15.15 5.13 2.13
C LYS A 116 14.57 5.07 0.72
N CYS A 117 15.32 4.59 -0.27
CA CYS A 117 14.98 4.63 -1.72
C CYS A 117 13.75 3.82 -2.17
N TYR A 118 13.03 3.15 -1.26
CA TYR A 118 11.93 2.25 -1.62
C TYR A 118 10.53 2.88 -1.52
N PHE A 119 10.40 4.00 -0.82
CA PHE A 119 9.12 4.68 -0.55
C PHE A 119 9.25 6.20 -0.41
N LEU A 120 10.48 6.72 -0.30
CA LEU A 120 10.79 8.14 -0.43
C LEU A 120 11.48 8.28 -1.78
N THR A 121 10.92 9.08 -2.68
CA THR A 121 11.74 9.64 -3.76
C THR A 121 12.89 10.42 -3.10
N GLU A 122 14.12 10.32 -3.60
CA GLU A 122 15.30 10.98 -2.99
C GLU A 122 15.05 12.47 -2.71
N SER A 123 14.25 13.14 -3.55
CA SER A 123 13.84 14.53 -3.35
C SER A 123 12.91 14.76 -2.15
N GLU A 124 12.08 13.80 -1.76
CA GLU A 124 11.13 13.95 -0.64
C GLU A 124 11.80 13.70 0.72
N SER A 125 12.80 12.82 0.81
CA SER A 125 13.47 12.54 2.10
C SER A 125 14.27 13.73 2.66
N GLU A 126 14.68 14.67 1.82
CA GLU A 126 15.46 15.85 2.24
C GLU A 126 14.59 17.11 2.40
N THR A 127 13.33 17.10 1.94
CA THR A 127 12.54 18.33 1.77
C THR A 127 11.24 18.40 2.55
N VAL A 128 10.81 17.35 3.27
CA VAL A 128 9.61 17.48 4.13
C VAL A 128 9.93 18.43 5.29
N PRO A 129 9.27 19.60 5.39
CA PRO A 129 9.53 20.54 6.46
C PRO A 129 9.07 19.96 7.80
N SER A 130 9.83 20.22 8.86
CA SER A 130 9.57 19.70 10.21
C SER A 130 8.17 20.04 10.73
N THR A 131 7.65 21.21 10.37
CA THR A 131 6.28 21.63 10.68
C THR A 131 5.24 20.69 10.09
N GLN A 132 5.42 20.23 8.85
CA GLN A 132 4.51 19.28 8.21
C GLN A 132 4.57 17.90 8.88
N CYS A 133 5.74 17.45 9.36
CA CYS A 133 5.86 16.19 10.09
C CYS A 133 5.04 16.18 11.39
N VAL A 134 5.14 17.24 12.19
CA VAL A 134 4.37 17.37 13.45
C VAL A 134 2.88 17.44 13.14
N LEU A 135 2.51 18.25 12.15
CA LEU A 135 1.12 18.41 11.72
C LEU A 135 0.52 17.12 11.13
N ALA A 136 1.32 16.34 10.40
CA ALA A 136 0.89 15.05 9.85
C ALA A 136 0.62 14.03 10.95
N LEU A 137 1.37 14.07 12.06
CA LEU A 137 1.16 13.19 13.21
C LEU A 137 -0.26 13.29 13.78
N GLY A 138 -0.78 14.51 13.89
CA GLY A 138 -2.14 14.78 14.39
C GLY A 138 -3.22 14.56 13.32
N ARG A 139 -2.95 14.91 12.06
CA ARG A 139 -3.94 14.80 10.97
C ARG A 139 -4.09 13.40 10.40
N PHE A 140 -3.06 12.55 10.52
CA PHE A 140 -3.02 11.23 9.90
C PHE A 140 -4.24 10.38 10.25
N THR A 141 -4.62 10.33 11.53
CA THR A 141 -5.73 9.48 11.99
C THR A 141 -7.05 9.89 11.34
N ALA A 142 -7.33 11.19 11.29
CA ALA A 142 -8.52 11.75 10.66
C ALA A 142 -8.52 11.52 9.14
N TYR A 143 -7.39 11.76 8.47
CA TYR A 143 -7.26 11.51 7.03
C TYR A 143 -7.48 10.02 6.73
N GLN A 144 -6.81 9.14 7.46
CA GLN A 144 -6.95 7.70 7.26
C GLN A 144 -8.40 7.23 7.35
N ILE A 145 -9.18 7.72 8.33
CA ILE A 145 -10.60 7.40 8.47
C ILE A 145 -11.40 7.95 7.28
N ALA A 146 -11.23 9.23 6.95
CA ALA A 146 -11.97 9.87 5.87
C ALA A 146 -11.71 9.20 4.51
N TYR A 147 -10.45 8.91 4.18
CA TYR A 147 -10.08 8.25 2.91
C TYR A 147 -10.56 6.81 2.84
N ILE A 148 -10.57 6.06 3.95
CA ILE A 148 -11.11 4.70 3.96
C ILE A 148 -12.63 4.71 3.71
N ILE A 149 -13.37 5.63 4.32
CA ILE A 149 -14.82 5.77 4.09
C ILE A 149 -15.10 6.20 2.64
N TRP A 150 -14.43 7.23 2.13
CA TRP A 150 -14.58 7.67 0.73
C TRP A 150 -14.15 6.59 -0.26
N GLY A 151 -13.05 5.91 0.03
CA GLY A 151 -12.56 4.79 -0.78
C GLY A 151 -13.55 3.63 -0.79
N TYR A 152 -14.20 3.34 0.34
CA TYR A 152 -15.29 2.37 0.38
C TYR A 152 -16.44 2.78 -0.54
N VAL A 153 -16.92 4.02 -0.45
CA VAL A 153 -18.03 4.53 -1.30
C VAL A 153 -17.68 4.43 -2.79
N ILE A 154 -16.50 4.92 -3.18
CA ILE A 154 -16.07 4.92 -4.59
C ILE A 154 -15.89 3.49 -5.10
N MET A 155 -15.26 2.61 -4.32
CA MET A 155 -15.10 1.20 -4.70
C MET A 155 -16.46 0.51 -4.79
N HIS A 156 -17.37 0.77 -3.85
CA HIS A 156 -18.71 0.17 -3.85
C HIS A 156 -19.50 0.59 -5.10
N LEU A 157 -19.52 1.89 -5.42
CA LEU A 157 -20.18 2.40 -6.63
C LEU A 157 -19.58 1.82 -7.91
N MET A 158 -18.24 1.72 -8.00
CA MET A 158 -17.59 1.15 -9.17
C MET A 158 -17.90 -0.35 -9.31
N GLN A 159 -17.90 -1.10 -8.21
CA GLN A 159 -18.28 -2.51 -8.20
C GLN A 159 -19.75 -2.70 -8.53
N PHE A 160 -20.64 -1.81 -8.06
CA PHE A 160 -22.06 -1.82 -8.38
C PHE A 160 -22.31 -1.62 -9.88
N VAL A 161 -21.71 -0.59 -10.50
CA VAL A 161 -21.82 -0.37 -11.95
C VAL A 161 -21.26 -1.56 -12.74
N ALA A 162 -20.10 -2.10 -12.33
CA ALA A 162 -19.52 -3.28 -12.97
C ALA A 162 -20.41 -4.53 -12.81
N GLY A 163 -21.01 -4.71 -11.63
CA GLY A 163 -21.94 -5.80 -11.33
C GLY A 163 -23.23 -5.70 -12.15
N MET A 164 -23.78 -4.50 -12.30
CA MET A 164 -24.95 -4.24 -13.16
C MET A 164 -24.64 -4.59 -14.62
N ILE A 165 -23.51 -4.13 -15.15
CA ILE A 165 -23.07 -4.48 -16.51
C ILE A 165 -22.93 -6.00 -16.63
N LEU A 166 -22.33 -6.68 -15.66
CA LEU A 166 -22.16 -8.14 -15.68
C LEU A 166 -23.51 -8.86 -15.68
N VAL A 167 -24.44 -8.48 -14.81
CA VAL A 167 -25.75 -9.14 -14.75
C VAL A 167 -26.53 -8.94 -16.04
N TYR A 168 -26.61 -7.71 -16.57
CA TYR A 168 -27.38 -7.42 -17.79
C TYR A 168 -26.75 -7.99 -19.05
N VAL A 169 -25.43 -7.92 -19.18
CA VAL A 169 -24.74 -8.39 -20.38
C VAL A 169 -24.61 -9.90 -20.39
N ILE A 170 -24.39 -10.55 -19.24
CA ILE A 170 -24.02 -11.97 -19.20
C ILE A 170 -25.12 -12.82 -18.54
N ILE A 171 -25.54 -12.49 -17.32
CA ILE A 171 -26.42 -13.36 -16.52
C ILE A 171 -27.86 -13.37 -17.06
N LEU A 172 -28.42 -12.21 -17.38
CA LEU A 172 -29.82 -12.09 -17.79
C LEU A 172 -30.10 -12.84 -19.12
N PRO A 173 -29.26 -12.75 -20.16
CA PRO A 173 -29.40 -13.56 -21.37
C PRO A 173 -29.22 -15.07 -21.13
N MET A 174 -28.39 -15.47 -20.16
CA MET A 174 -28.25 -16.88 -19.76
C MET A 174 -29.52 -17.42 -19.10
N VAL A 175 -30.13 -16.64 -18.18
CA VAL A 175 -31.36 -17.02 -17.49
C VAL A 175 -32.55 -17.12 -18.45
N HIS A 176 -32.64 -16.21 -19.43
CA HIS A 176 -33.69 -16.24 -20.46
C HIS A 176 -33.48 -17.31 -21.53
N GLY A 177 -32.39 -18.08 -21.49
CA GLY A 177 -32.07 -19.13 -22.47
C GLY A 177 -31.65 -18.60 -23.85
N GLU A 178 -31.34 -17.31 -23.98
CA GLU A 178 -30.98 -16.66 -25.24
C GLU A 178 -29.46 -16.59 -25.48
N TRP A 179 -28.68 -17.49 -24.89
CA TRP A 179 -27.21 -17.48 -25.02
C TRP A 179 -26.73 -17.54 -26.47
N ALA A 180 -27.52 -18.14 -27.37
CA ALA A 180 -27.13 -18.34 -28.76
C ALA A 180 -27.17 -17.02 -29.53
N LYS A 181 -28.18 -16.19 -29.28
CA LYS A 181 -28.28 -14.83 -29.83
C LYS A 181 -27.16 -13.94 -29.30
N LEU A 182 -26.77 -14.14 -28.04
CA LEU A 182 -25.63 -13.45 -27.46
C LEU A 182 -24.33 -13.89 -28.16
N LEU A 183 -24.09 -15.20 -28.28
CA LEU A 183 -22.87 -15.73 -28.87
C LEU A 183 -22.73 -15.40 -30.36
N ASP A 184 -23.83 -15.26 -31.10
CA ASP A 184 -23.82 -14.78 -32.48
C ASP A 184 -23.36 -13.30 -32.58
N LYS A 185 -23.97 -12.42 -31.76
CA LYS A 185 -23.59 -10.99 -31.68
C LYS A 185 -22.14 -10.80 -31.23
N TRP A 186 -21.73 -11.50 -30.17
CA TRP A 186 -20.36 -11.42 -29.65
C TRP A 186 -19.36 -12.17 -30.52
N GLY A 187 -19.77 -13.20 -31.24
CA GLY A 187 -18.92 -14.04 -32.09
C GLY A 187 -18.20 -13.21 -33.15
N THR A 188 -18.90 -12.27 -33.78
CA THR A 188 -18.30 -11.35 -34.76
C THR A 188 -17.22 -10.45 -34.14
N VAL A 189 -17.48 -9.93 -32.94
CA VAL A 189 -16.52 -9.07 -32.21
C VAL A 189 -15.33 -9.89 -31.72
N ILE A 190 -15.57 -11.07 -31.16
CA ILE A 190 -14.54 -11.99 -30.67
C ILE A 190 -13.65 -12.43 -31.83
N LEU A 191 -14.23 -12.80 -32.97
CA LEU A 191 -13.48 -13.19 -34.17
C LEU A 191 -12.56 -12.05 -34.64
N SER A 192 -13.09 -10.82 -34.70
CA SER A 192 -12.31 -9.63 -35.06
C SER A 192 -11.15 -9.38 -34.09
N PHE A 193 -11.39 -9.52 -32.77
CA PHE A 193 -10.37 -9.39 -31.74
C PHE A 193 -9.29 -10.48 -31.83
N VAL A 194 -9.70 -11.73 -32.07
CA VAL A 194 -8.80 -12.88 -32.25
C VAL A 194 -7.90 -12.66 -33.47
N LEU A 195 -8.44 -12.16 -34.58
CA LEU A 195 -7.64 -11.86 -35.78
C LEU A 195 -6.57 -10.78 -35.50
N VAL A 196 -6.95 -9.67 -34.85
CA VAL A 196 -6.00 -8.60 -34.48
C VAL A 196 -4.91 -9.12 -33.55
N MET A 197 -5.27 -9.97 -32.57
CA MET A 197 -4.32 -10.59 -31.65
C MET A 197 -3.41 -11.61 -32.34
N LEU A 198 -3.93 -12.39 -33.30
CA LEU A 198 -3.14 -13.33 -34.10
C LEU A 198 -2.11 -12.59 -34.93
N LEU A 199 -2.52 -11.52 -35.62
CA LEU A 199 -1.61 -10.65 -36.38
C LEU A 199 -0.51 -10.09 -35.46
N ARG A 200 -0.85 -9.56 -34.29
CA ARG A 200 0.14 -9.09 -33.31
C ARG A 200 1.11 -10.19 -32.86
N ARG A 201 0.64 -11.43 -32.68
CA ARG A 201 1.50 -12.58 -32.34
C ARG A 201 2.42 -12.96 -33.50
N LEU A 202 1.92 -12.94 -34.72
CA LEU A 202 2.69 -13.19 -35.94
C LEU A 202 3.78 -12.12 -36.12
N GLU A 203 3.48 -10.85 -35.84
CA GLU A 203 4.46 -9.76 -35.85
C GLU A 203 5.60 -9.97 -34.86
N LEU A 204 5.27 -10.33 -33.62
CA LEU A 204 6.26 -10.66 -32.59
C LEU A 204 7.10 -11.88 -32.99
N PHE A 205 6.48 -12.88 -33.62
CA PHE A 205 7.17 -14.07 -34.09
C PHE A 205 8.13 -13.74 -35.24
N ALA A 206 7.68 -13.01 -36.26
CA ALA A 206 8.51 -12.55 -37.38
C ALA A 206 9.67 -11.66 -36.89
N GLY A 207 9.40 -10.73 -35.98
CA GLY A 207 10.40 -9.91 -35.28
C GLY A 207 11.50 -10.73 -34.64
N SER A 208 11.12 -11.73 -33.83
CA SER A 208 12.08 -12.55 -33.10
C SER A 208 12.83 -13.58 -33.95
N ARG A 209 12.20 -14.12 -35.01
CA ARG A 209 12.75 -15.22 -35.82
C ARG A 209 13.47 -14.77 -37.09
N VAL A 210 12.91 -13.81 -37.81
CA VAL A 210 13.38 -13.40 -39.15
C VAL A 210 14.29 -12.18 -39.08
N PHE A 211 13.98 -11.22 -38.20
CA PHE A 211 14.70 -9.94 -38.16
C PHE A 211 15.74 -9.83 -37.04
N LEU A 212 15.70 -10.69 -36.02
CA LEU A 212 16.65 -10.62 -34.91
C LEU A 212 17.86 -11.51 -35.18
N GLN A 213 19.07 -10.97 -34.99
CA GLN A 213 20.32 -11.71 -35.19
C GLN A 213 20.33 -12.99 -34.32
N PRO A 214 20.83 -14.12 -34.84
CA PRO A 214 21.01 -15.34 -34.05
C PRO A 214 21.88 -15.09 -32.82
N LYS A 215 21.72 -15.94 -31.80
CA LYS A 215 22.48 -15.83 -30.54
C LYS A 215 23.98 -15.88 -30.84
N ILE A 216 24.74 -14.90 -30.33
CA ILE A 216 26.20 -14.82 -30.47
C ILE A 216 26.89 -15.92 -29.65
N SER A 217 26.29 -16.31 -28.52
CA SER A 217 26.75 -17.43 -27.68
C SER A 217 25.58 -18.34 -27.32
N PRO A 218 25.74 -19.67 -27.37
CA PRO A 218 24.68 -20.62 -26.99
C PRO A 218 24.31 -20.58 -25.50
N LYS A 219 25.13 -19.93 -24.66
CA LYS A 219 24.85 -19.73 -23.22
C LYS A 219 24.05 -18.46 -22.90
N ASP A 220 23.79 -17.62 -23.89
CA ASP A 220 23.08 -16.36 -23.67
C ASP A 220 21.57 -16.57 -23.67
N ASP A 221 20.86 -16.01 -22.68
CA ASP A 221 19.42 -16.27 -22.47
C ASP A 221 18.59 -15.58 -23.56
N GLN A 222 18.98 -14.36 -23.94
CA GLN A 222 18.31 -13.53 -24.93
C GLN A 222 19.11 -13.41 -26.24
N ARG A 223 18.42 -13.18 -27.35
CA ARG A 223 19.07 -12.82 -28.63
C ARG A 223 19.53 -11.36 -28.56
N PRO A 224 20.67 -11.00 -29.19
CA PRO A 224 21.16 -9.63 -29.19
C PRO A 224 20.18 -8.68 -29.91
N LEU A 225 20.15 -7.41 -29.50
CA LEU A 225 19.28 -6.35 -30.08
C LEU A 225 19.79 -5.85 -31.46
N ALA A 226 20.45 -6.72 -32.22
CA ALA A 226 20.95 -6.41 -33.55
C ALA A 226 19.97 -6.96 -34.60
N LEU A 227 19.60 -6.11 -35.55
CA LEU A 227 18.68 -6.45 -36.63
C LEU A 227 19.45 -7.07 -37.80
N ASP A 228 18.99 -8.23 -38.26
CA ASP A 228 19.37 -8.82 -39.52
C ASP A 228 18.42 -8.32 -40.64
N ASN A 229 18.97 -8.09 -41.84
CA ASN A 229 18.25 -7.57 -43.00
C ASN A 229 17.37 -6.32 -42.73
N ARG A 230 18.01 -5.22 -42.32
CA ARG A 230 17.35 -3.93 -42.00
C ARG A 230 16.35 -3.45 -43.07
N LYS A 231 16.61 -3.69 -44.36
CA LYS A 231 15.73 -3.26 -45.46
C LYS A 231 14.38 -4.00 -45.43
N ALA A 232 14.39 -5.31 -45.19
CA ALA A 232 13.17 -6.10 -45.08
C ALA A 232 12.35 -5.71 -43.85
N PHE A 233 13.00 -5.41 -42.72
CA PHE A 233 12.32 -4.91 -41.52
C PHE A 233 11.58 -3.59 -41.78
N VAL A 234 12.20 -2.66 -42.51
CA VAL A 234 11.57 -1.37 -42.86
C VAL A 234 10.32 -1.59 -43.72
N ASN A 235 10.39 -2.44 -44.75
CA ASN A 235 9.21 -2.76 -45.58
C ASN A 235 8.10 -3.48 -44.80
N PHE A 236 8.46 -4.43 -43.93
CA PHE A 236 7.53 -5.14 -43.07
C PHE A 236 6.82 -4.20 -42.10
N SER A 237 7.58 -3.31 -41.45
CA SER A 237 7.03 -2.29 -40.54
C SER A 237 6.14 -1.29 -41.27
N TYR A 238 6.45 -0.94 -42.52
CA TYR A 238 5.62 -0.05 -43.33
C TYR A 238 4.27 -0.69 -43.68
N PHE A 239 4.28 -1.98 -44.08
CA PHE A 239 3.05 -2.71 -44.40
C PHE A 239 2.10 -2.84 -43.18
N LEU A 240 2.65 -3.06 -41.99
CA LEU A 240 1.89 -3.25 -40.75
C LEU A 240 1.62 -1.96 -39.98
N PHE A 241 1.99 -0.81 -40.54
CA PHE A 241 1.84 0.48 -39.88
C PHE A 241 0.40 0.73 -39.40
N PHE A 242 -0.60 0.51 -40.26
CA PHE A 242 -2.00 0.73 -39.89
C PHE A 242 -2.49 -0.20 -38.78
N HIS A 243 -2.07 -1.48 -38.78
CA HIS A 243 -2.39 -2.40 -37.69
C HIS A 243 -1.76 -1.94 -36.36
N SER A 244 -0.49 -1.51 -36.40
CA SER A 244 0.21 -0.97 -35.23
C SER A 244 -0.50 0.27 -34.66
N VAL A 245 -1.05 1.15 -35.51
CA VAL A 245 -1.86 2.29 -35.07
C VAL A 245 -3.12 1.84 -34.32
N VAL A 246 -3.87 0.86 -34.85
CA VAL A 246 -5.07 0.33 -34.19
C VAL A 246 -4.74 -0.32 -32.85
N VAL A 247 -3.69 -1.14 -32.78
CA VAL A 247 -3.22 -1.74 -31.52
C VAL A 247 -2.76 -0.66 -30.53
N GLY A 248 -2.12 0.41 -31.02
CA GLY A 248 -1.71 1.57 -30.23
C GLY A 248 -2.89 2.31 -29.62
N LEU A 249 -3.95 2.57 -30.40
CA LEU A 249 -5.19 3.19 -29.92
C LEU A 249 -5.84 2.35 -28.81
N PHE A 250 -5.96 1.04 -29.01
CA PHE A 250 -6.49 0.13 -28.00
C PHE A 250 -5.61 0.10 -26.74
N SER A 251 -4.28 0.11 -26.89
CA SER A 251 -3.35 0.18 -25.77
C SER A 251 -3.50 1.48 -24.97
N CYS A 252 -3.77 2.61 -25.64
CA CYS A 252 -4.05 3.89 -24.99
C CYS A 252 -5.34 3.84 -24.18
N LEU A 253 -6.43 3.28 -24.74
CA LEU A 253 -7.69 3.09 -24.03
C LEU A 253 -7.50 2.18 -22.79
N MET A 254 -6.80 1.06 -22.95
CA MET A 254 -6.50 0.16 -21.84
C MET A 254 -5.61 0.80 -20.78
N ARG A 255 -4.73 1.73 -21.14
CA ARG A 255 -3.94 2.51 -20.19
C ARG A 255 -4.86 3.34 -19.28
N VAL A 256 -5.79 4.09 -19.87
CA VAL A 256 -6.75 4.91 -19.11
C VAL A 256 -7.65 4.04 -18.24
N LEU A 257 -8.22 2.96 -18.81
CA LEU A 257 -9.11 2.06 -18.07
C LEU A 257 -8.41 1.43 -16.86
N ARG A 258 -7.20 0.87 -17.05
CA ARG A 258 -6.44 0.25 -15.96
C ARG A 258 -6.04 1.28 -14.90
N SER A 259 -5.67 2.50 -15.29
CA SER A 259 -5.33 3.54 -14.32
C SER A 259 -6.55 3.96 -13.49
N THR A 260 -7.73 4.08 -14.10
CA THR A 260 -8.95 4.46 -13.39
C THR A 260 -9.37 3.36 -12.42
N VAL A 261 -9.37 2.09 -12.86
CA VAL A 261 -9.71 0.96 -12.00
C VAL A 261 -8.71 0.85 -10.84
N LEU A 262 -7.40 0.81 -11.12
CA LEU A 262 -6.40 0.71 -10.07
C LEU A 262 -6.44 1.92 -9.13
N GLY A 263 -6.63 3.14 -9.65
CA GLY A 263 -6.78 4.35 -8.87
C GLY A 263 -7.98 4.29 -7.93
N ALA A 264 -9.14 3.87 -8.41
CA ALA A 264 -10.35 3.69 -7.59
C ALA A 264 -10.16 2.64 -6.48
N PHE A 265 -9.47 1.53 -6.76
CA PHE A 265 -9.14 0.52 -5.73
C PHE A 265 -8.09 1.02 -4.72
N LEU A 266 -7.17 1.89 -5.14
CA LEU A 266 -6.08 2.40 -4.31
C LEU A 266 -6.46 3.67 -3.53
N ILE A 267 -7.54 4.37 -3.88
CA ILE A 267 -7.86 5.69 -3.31
C ILE A 267 -8.06 5.67 -1.78
N GLY A 268 -8.58 4.56 -1.23
CA GLY A 268 -8.76 4.40 0.21
C GLY A 268 -7.46 4.09 0.97
N ARG A 269 -6.35 3.87 0.25
CA ARG A 269 -5.07 3.45 0.82
C ARG A 269 -4.05 4.58 0.77
N LEU A 270 -3.59 5.02 1.92
CA LEU A 270 -2.56 6.06 2.06
C LEU A 270 -1.13 5.52 1.90
N ASP A 271 -0.95 4.19 1.97
CA ASP A 271 0.37 3.56 1.98
C ASP A 271 1.09 3.60 0.63
N ARG A 272 0.38 3.93 -0.46
CA ARG A 272 0.91 4.08 -1.80
C ARG A 272 0.40 5.38 -2.43
N PRO A 273 1.23 6.08 -3.22
CA PRO A 273 0.76 7.22 -3.97
C PRO A 273 -0.19 6.75 -5.08
N VAL A 274 -1.27 7.48 -5.27
CA VAL A 274 -2.15 7.31 -6.44
C VAL A 274 -1.55 8.02 -7.66
N MET A 275 -0.75 9.06 -7.41
CA MET A 275 -0.10 9.87 -8.44
C MET A 275 1.13 9.18 -9.05
N PRO A 276 1.47 9.49 -10.32
CA PRO A 276 2.69 9.00 -10.94
C PRO A 276 3.95 9.54 -10.26
N LYS A 277 5.05 8.80 -10.39
CA LYS A 277 6.38 9.23 -9.90
C LYS A 277 6.73 10.62 -10.42
N GLY A 278 7.17 11.50 -9.52
CA GLY A 278 7.45 12.91 -9.80
C GLY A 278 6.29 13.87 -9.47
N PHE A 279 5.05 13.37 -9.38
CA PHE A 279 3.88 14.12 -8.92
C PHE A 279 3.36 13.64 -7.56
N GLU A 280 4.16 12.86 -6.83
CA GLU A 280 3.81 12.30 -5.52
C GLU A 280 3.51 13.41 -4.49
N GLY A 281 4.19 14.55 -4.56
CA GLY A 281 3.92 15.71 -3.70
C GLY A 281 2.54 16.36 -3.88
N CYS A 282 1.82 16.04 -4.96
CA CYS A 282 0.41 16.45 -5.12
C CYS A 282 -0.54 15.58 -4.30
N ASP A 283 -0.11 14.38 -3.89
CA ASP A 283 -0.89 13.45 -3.07
C ASP A 283 -0.67 13.75 -1.58
N LYS A 284 -1.45 14.71 -1.06
CA LYS A 284 -1.39 15.10 0.36
C LYS A 284 -1.61 13.94 1.32
N ALA A 285 -2.37 12.92 0.91
CA ALA A 285 -2.65 11.75 1.74
C ALA A 285 -1.39 10.89 1.89
N HIS A 286 -0.71 10.63 0.77
CA HIS A 286 0.57 9.92 0.77
C HIS A 286 1.67 10.71 1.47
N THR A 287 1.81 12.02 1.20
CA THR A 287 2.80 12.88 1.88
C THR A 287 2.57 12.89 3.40
N SER A 288 1.33 12.90 3.86
CA SER A 288 1.01 12.82 5.30
C SER A 288 1.42 11.48 5.93
N TRP A 289 1.22 10.37 5.22
CA TRP A 289 1.67 9.05 5.66
C TRP A 289 3.20 8.97 5.78
N VAL A 290 3.91 9.48 4.78
CA VAL A 290 5.38 9.54 4.77
C VAL A 290 5.91 10.42 5.91
N ALA A 291 5.33 11.61 6.09
CA ALA A 291 5.70 12.54 7.15
C ALA A 291 5.46 11.96 8.55
N MET A 292 4.35 11.24 8.74
CA MET A 292 4.08 10.50 9.99
C MET A 292 5.14 9.40 10.22
N LEU A 293 5.48 8.60 9.21
CA LEU A 293 6.51 7.55 9.35
C LEU A 293 7.88 8.12 9.69
N LEU A 294 8.22 9.27 9.12
CA LEU A 294 9.49 9.96 9.39
C LEU A 294 9.53 10.47 10.84
N MET A 295 8.43 11.07 11.31
CA MET A 295 8.29 11.49 12.70
C MET A 295 8.44 10.32 13.67
N ASP A 296 7.77 9.19 13.40
CA ASP A 296 7.89 7.97 14.21
C ASP A 296 9.33 7.39 14.19
N HIS A 297 10.03 7.52 13.07
CA HIS A 297 11.42 7.06 12.97
C HIS A 297 12.35 7.89 13.86
N TYR A 298 12.20 9.21 13.89
CA TYR A 298 13.05 10.09 14.68
C TYR A 298 12.76 10.00 16.19
N HIS A 299 11.48 9.95 16.58
CA HIS A 299 11.10 9.94 18.00
C HIS A 299 11.06 8.54 18.63
N SER A 300 10.72 7.50 17.86
CA SER A 300 10.54 6.13 18.37
C SER A 300 11.61 5.17 17.84
N ASN A 301 12.87 5.60 17.82
CA ASN A 301 13.98 4.73 17.44
C ASN A 301 14.42 3.85 18.64
N PRO A 302 14.18 2.52 18.60
CA PRO A 302 14.50 1.65 19.74
C PRO A 302 16.00 1.57 20.00
N ILE A 303 16.85 1.71 18.98
CA ILE A 303 18.31 1.66 19.13
C ILE A 303 18.78 2.86 19.96
N LEU A 304 18.24 4.05 19.65
CA LEU A 304 18.56 5.27 20.38
C LEU A 304 18.07 5.21 21.83
N VAL A 305 16.84 4.74 22.05
CA VAL A 305 16.28 4.59 23.41
C VAL A 305 17.10 3.59 24.23
N CYS A 306 17.45 2.44 23.65
CA CYS A 306 18.31 1.45 24.32
C CYS A 306 19.69 2.03 24.64
N PHE A 307 20.29 2.80 23.73
CA PHE A 307 21.58 3.46 23.98
C PHE A 307 21.50 4.43 25.16
N CYS A 308 20.48 5.30 25.18
CA CYS A 308 20.26 6.23 26.28
C CYS A 308 20.01 5.50 27.62
N HIS A 309 19.21 4.43 27.61
CA HIS A 309 18.96 3.63 28.80
C HIS A 309 20.24 2.96 29.34
N ILE A 310 21.09 2.43 28.46
CA ILE A 310 22.40 1.86 28.84
C ILE A 310 23.27 2.95 29.47
N LEU A 311 23.35 4.13 28.86
CA LEU A 311 24.13 5.26 29.41
C LEU A 311 23.62 5.69 30.79
N ASP A 312 22.31 5.90 30.93
CA ASP A 312 21.70 6.32 32.21
C ASP A 312 21.92 5.27 33.30
N THR A 313 21.73 3.99 32.98
CA THR A 313 22.00 2.88 33.91
C THR A 313 23.46 2.86 34.35
N LYS A 314 24.41 3.08 33.43
CA LYS A 314 25.85 3.13 33.75
C LYS A 314 26.22 4.34 34.60
N ILE A 315 25.62 5.49 34.35
CA ILE A 315 25.82 6.70 35.16
C ILE A 315 25.30 6.48 36.58
N ARG A 316 24.07 5.96 36.72
CA ARG A 316 23.47 5.63 38.03
C ARG A 316 24.29 4.59 38.79
N GLN A 317 24.77 3.54 38.11
CA GLN A 317 25.65 2.54 38.71
C GLN A 317 26.94 3.16 39.25
N ARG A 318 27.60 4.04 38.47
CA ARG A 318 28.80 4.76 38.92
C ARG A 318 28.50 5.69 40.10
N GLN A 319 27.36 6.37 40.11
CA GLN A 319 26.95 7.22 41.23
C GLN A 319 26.68 6.38 42.49
N TRP A 320 25.98 5.25 42.36
CA TRP A 320 25.75 4.31 43.46
C TRP A 320 27.07 3.77 44.03
N GLN A 321 28.03 3.40 43.16
CA GLN A 321 29.36 2.97 43.59
C GLN A 321 30.18 4.08 44.27
N LYS A 322 29.96 5.35 43.94
CA LYS A 322 30.62 6.47 44.64
C LYS A 322 30.04 6.73 46.04
N VAL A 323 28.74 6.51 46.22
CA VAL A 323 28.04 6.76 47.49
C VAL A 323 28.11 5.54 48.43
N ASN A 324 27.99 4.33 47.89
CA ASN A 324 27.91 3.07 48.65
C ASN A 324 29.10 2.14 48.39
N GLY A 325 30.07 2.55 47.56
CA GLY A 325 31.35 1.85 47.49
C GLY A 325 32.03 1.92 48.85
N PRO A 326 32.83 0.91 49.22
CA PRO A 326 33.50 0.92 50.51
C PRO A 326 34.27 2.24 50.62
N THR A 327 34.05 2.99 51.70
CA THR A 327 35.08 3.86 52.25
C THR A 327 36.24 2.93 52.56
N GLU A 328 37.08 2.68 51.57
CA GLU A 328 38.45 2.29 51.82
C GLU A 328 39.01 3.47 52.61
N ASN A 329 39.01 3.30 53.93
CA ASN A 329 39.77 4.12 54.83
C ASN A 329 41.16 4.21 54.21
N THR A 330 41.49 5.38 53.70
CA THR A 330 42.83 5.70 53.25
C THR A 330 43.73 5.78 54.49
N ASP A 331 44.07 4.63 55.06
CA ASP A 331 45.47 4.33 55.36
C ASP A 331 46.02 3.64 54.12
N MET A 332 46.30 4.43 53.09
CA MET A 332 46.94 3.98 51.85
C MET A 332 48.22 4.80 51.61
N ARG A 333 49.14 4.71 52.57
CA ARG A 333 50.58 4.64 52.25
C ARG A 333 50.90 3.15 52.16
N GLU A 334 51.50 2.71 51.06
CA GLU A 334 51.54 1.31 50.58
C GLU A 334 50.19 0.94 49.95
N ILE A 335 49.95 1.07 48.64
CA ILE A 335 50.43 0.16 47.60
C ILE A 335 50.62 1.01 46.33
N ALA A 336 51.73 1.75 46.26
CA ALA A 336 52.21 2.40 45.03
C ALA A 336 53.29 1.56 44.34
N LEU A 337 53.38 0.27 44.66
CA LEU A 337 54.45 -0.63 44.21
C LEU A 337 53.85 -1.92 43.65
N CYS A 338 53.19 -1.83 42.49
CA CYS A 338 53.15 -2.91 41.50
C CYS A 338 52.45 -2.45 40.22
N CYS A 339 53.08 -1.53 39.50
CA CYS A 339 52.85 -1.38 38.06
C CYS A 339 54.19 -1.68 37.36
N PRO A 340 54.41 -2.88 36.80
CA PRO A 340 55.50 -3.06 35.88
C PRO A 340 55.10 -2.46 34.53
N SER A 341 55.90 -1.47 34.16
CA SER A 341 56.11 -0.86 32.85
C SER A 341 55.74 -1.73 31.63
N ARG A 342 55.15 -1.06 30.64
CA ARG A 342 55.09 -1.45 29.21
C ARG A 342 56.29 -2.31 28.78
N ARG A 343 56.01 -3.51 28.25
CA ARG A 343 56.83 -4.10 27.18
C ARG A 343 55.95 -4.60 26.05
N SER A 344 56.26 -4.05 24.89
CA SER A 344 55.99 -4.55 23.54
C SER A 344 56.13 -6.06 23.43
N PHE A 345 55.20 -6.73 22.75
CA PHE A 345 55.50 -8.02 22.13
C PHE A 345 54.71 -8.21 20.82
N ASP A 346 55.49 -8.44 19.77
CA ASP A 346 55.11 -8.97 18.47
C ASP A 346 54.50 -10.40 18.57
N ARG A 347 53.80 -10.81 17.50
CA ARG A 347 53.07 -12.08 17.21
C ARG A 347 53.91 -13.38 17.42
N PRO A 348 53.43 -14.65 17.22
CA PRO A 348 52.17 -15.14 16.60
C PRO A 348 51.46 -16.40 17.20
N ILE A 349 50.25 -16.67 16.66
CA ILE A 349 49.55 -17.96 16.39
C ILE A 349 49.49 -19.04 17.50
N GLY A 350 48.27 -19.38 17.95
CA GLY A 350 47.98 -20.69 18.55
C GLY A 350 46.71 -20.79 19.40
N ALA A 351 45.59 -21.14 18.76
CA ALA A 351 44.53 -22.01 19.26
C ALA A 351 43.62 -21.61 20.46
N LEU A 352 42.31 -21.62 20.14
CA LEU A 352 41.11 -21.89 20.94
C LEU A 352 40.53 -20.82 21.89
N GLY A 353 39.36 -20.31 21.49
CA GLY A 353 38.19 -20.23 22.38
C GLY A 353 37.57 -18.84 22.59
N SER A 354 36.44 -18.60 21.93
CA SER A 354 35.39 -17.63 22.31
C SER A 354 35.61 -16.16 21.91
N SER A 355 35.31 -15.87 20.65
CA SER A 355 35.29 -14.54 20.05
C SER A 355 34.14 -13.66 20.59
N CYS A 356 34.46 -12.70 21.46
CA CYS A 356 33.65 -11.49 21.66
C CYS A 356 34.29 -10.38 20.81
N LEU A 357 33.87 -10.26 19.55
CA LEU A 357 34.35 -9.22 18.63
C LEU A 357 33.61 -7.91 18.95
N ILE A 358 34.20 -7.08 19.81
CA ILE A 358 33.82 -5.67 19.93
C ILE A 358 34.56 -4.92 18.81
N CYS A 359 33.79 -4.50 17.80
CA CYS A 359 34.28 -3.64 16.74
C CYS A 359 34.32 -2.19 17.24
N GLY A 360 35.42 -1.51 16.93
CA GLY A 360 35.81 -0.24 17.51
C GLY A 360 34.99 0.95 17.03
N LEU A 361 34.73 1.85 17.98
CA LEU A 361 34.51 3.27 17.76
C LEU A 361 35.04 3.96 19.02
N TYR A 362 36.34 4.26 18.99
CA TYR A 362 37.00 5.10 19.98
C TYR A 362 36.68 6.55 19.58
N VAL A 363 35.60 7.10 20.13
CA VAL A 363 35.34 8.54 20.07
C VAL A 363 35.90 9.12 21.37
N ASP A 364 36.96 9.89 21.21
CA ASP A 364 37.64 10.62 22.28
C ASP A 364 36.71 11.73 22.80
N CYS A 365 35.91 11.43 23.83
CA CYS A 365 35.07 12.42 24.51
C CYS A 365 35.87 13.17 25.58
N ARG A 366 36.87 13.97 25.17
CA ARG A 366 37.53 14.90 26.09
C ARG A 366 37.16 16.37 25.96
N ASP A 367 36.50 16.80 24.89
CA ASP A 367 36.15 18.22 24.70
C ASP A 367 34.74 18.43 24.11
N ALA A 368 33.69 17.87 24.72
CA ALA A 368 32.31 18.22 24.38
C ALA A 368 31.65 18.97 25.55
N VAL A 369 31.79 20.29 25.54
CA VAL A 369 30.94 21.21 26.31
C VAL A 369 29.49 20.98 25.87
N PRO A 370 28.53 20.73 26.78
CA PRO A 370 27.15 20.45 26.38
C PRO A 370 26.44 21.75 25.97
N ASP A 371 26.26 21.95 24.67
CA ASP A 371 25.33 22.96 24.16
C ASP A 371 23.90 22.58 24.56
N GLY A 372 23.21 23.51 25.23
CA GLY A 372 21.89 23.33 25.85
C GLY A 372 20.75 22.88 24.91
N ALA A 373 20.99 22.75 23.61
CA ALA A 373 20.07 22.15 22.65
C ALA A 373 20.02 20.61 22.75
N THR A 374 21.16 19.95 23.01
CA THR A 374 21.21 18.49 23.18
C THR A 374 20.55 18.03 24.47
N THR A 375 20.68 18.82 25.53
CA THR A 375 19.99 18.60 26.81
C THR A 375 18.48 18.77 26.69
N LYS A 376 18.01 19.75 25.90
CA LYS A 376 16.58 19.95 25.64
C LYS A 376 15.98 18.82 24.79
N ALA A 377 16.68 18.35 23.77
CA ALA A 377 16.20 17.22 22.96
C ALA A 377 16.13 15.92 23.79
N ALA A 378 17.13 15.65 24.63
CA ALA A 378 17.12 14.52 25.55
C ALA A 378 16.03 14.64 26.63
N GLN A 379 15.78 15.85 27.16
CA GLN A 379 14.72 16.11 28.12
C GLN A 379 13.32 15.93 27.53
N VAL A 380 13.08 16.32 26.27
CA VAL A 380 11.79 16.10 25.59
C VAL A 380 11.54 14.60 25.35
N ILE A 381 12.57 13.86 24.95
CA ILE A 381 12.47 12.39 24.76
C ILE A 381 12.24 11.67 26.10
N LEU A 382 12.87 12.13 27.19
CA LEU A 382 12.67 11.58 28.54
C LEU A 382 11.31 11.98 29.15
N ALA A 383 10.81 13.19 28.88
CA ALA A 383 9.50 13.64 29.38
C ALA A 383 8.33 12.88 28.74
N GLU A 384 8.40 12.54 27.45
CA GLU A 384 7.38 11.71 26.80
C GLU A 384 7.46 10.22 27.21
N SER A 385 8.62 9.74 27.66
CA SER A 385 8.78 8.37 28.17
C SER A 385 8.16 8.15 29.55
N CYS A 386 7.84 9.22 30.30
CA CYS A 386 7.17 9.14 31.60
C CYS A 386 5.64 9.26 31.52
N ILE A 387 5.06 9.49 30.33
CA ILE A 387 3.60 9.62 30.13
C ILE A 387 3.00 8.39 29.42
N TYR A 388 3.79 7.34 29.16
CA TYR A 388 3.33 6.07 28.59
C TYR A 388 3.52 4.87 29.52
#